data_AF-A0A1Y1KZK1-F1
#
_entry.id   AF-A0A1Y1KZK1-F1
#
_cell.length_a   1.000
_cell.length_b   1.000
_cell.length_c   1.000
_cell.angle_alpha   90.00
_cell.angle_beta   90.00
_cell.angle_gamma   90.00
#
_symmetry.space_group_name_H-M   'P 1'
#
loop_
_entity.id
_entity.type
_entity.pdbx_description
1 polymer ?
#
loop_
_entity_poly.entity_id
_entity_poly.type
_entity_poly.pdbx_seq_one_letter_code
_entity_poly.pdbx_strand_id
1 'polypeptide(L)'
;FKAINTYAAPVIGYSFGIIRWSHTDIDELNRLNRTQLTRYRKLHPNSCIERITISRPEGGRGLVDFHTLYNSEIDNLRQYFHSKDTPLHRTITKADRRYTQLNLHEEHAQLERSHTITQKKEEWSRKTLHGKHYNIVQNPYIDQELTYKWLTMGQIYPETEGFILAIQDNVIATRNYRKFIIKEAIESDTCRKCHQTTENIDHITGSCKLLAGTDYTERHNAAAKIIHQELAHKHNLIQTKRVPYYTYLPDN
;
A
#
# COMPACT_ATOMS: atom_id res chain seq x y z
N PHE A 1 3.75 7.37 -3.47
CA PHE A 1 4.37 8.25 -2.46
C PHE A 1 5.77 8.75 -2.81
N LYS A 2 6.12 8.85 -4.11
CA LYS A 2 7.48 9.24 -4.53
C LYS A 2 7.94 10.58 -3.95
N ALA A 3 7.11 11.61 -4.00
CA ALA A 3 7.46 12.93 -3.47
C ALA A 3 7.81 12.92 -1.97
N ILE A 4 7.04 12.20 -1.15
CA ILE A 4 7.31 12.12 0.30
C ILE A 4 8.65 11.42 0.54
N ASN A 5 8.85 10.27 -0.10
CA ASN A 5 10.07 9.48 0.07
C ASN A 5 11.33 10.19 -0.47
N THR A 6 11.19 11.02 -1.51
CA THR A 6 12.33 11.70 -2.14
C THR A 6 12.66 13.03 -1.49
N TYR A 7 11.66 13.78 -0.99
CA TYR A 7 11.88 15.14 -0.50
C TYR A 7 11.73 15.30 1.01
N ALA A 8 10.72 14.67 1.62
CA ALA A 8 10.46 14.84 3.04
C ALA A 8 11.31 13.88 3.90
N ALA A 9 11.37 12.61 3.50
CA ALA A 9 12.07 11.58 4.28
C ALA A 9 13.57 11.85 4.46
N PRO A 10 14.34 12.29 3.44
CA PRO A 10 15.77 12.57 3.61
C PRO A 10 16.05 13.74 4.54
N VAL A 11 15.18 14.77 4.55
CA VAL A 11 15.33 15.93 5.45
C VAL A 11 15.27 15.48 6.91
N ILE A 12 14.35 14.57 7.24
CA ILE A 12 14.29 13.97 8.58
C ILE A 12 15.48 13.03 8.80
N GLY A 13 15.85 12.24 7.79
CA GLY A 13 17.00 11.31 7.82
C GLY A 13 18.30 11.96 8.29
N TYR A 14 18.63 13.16 7.79
CA TYR A 14 19.82 13.91 8.21
C TYR A 14 19.88 14.18 9.72
N SER A 15 18.72 14.30 10.37
CA SER A 15 18.66 14.60 11.80
C SER A 15 18.89 13.37 12.69
N PHE A 16 18.75 12.15 12.17
CA PHE A 16 18.83 10.92 12.97
C PHE A 16 20.20 10.70 13.60
N GLY A 17 21.29 11.08 12.93
CA GLY A 17 22.64 10.97 13.50
C GLY A 17 23.02 12.07 14.51
N ILE A 18 22.21 13.14 14.61
CA ILE A 18 22.57 14.38 15.31
C ILE A 18 21.64 14.61 16.51
N ILE A 19 20.34 14.55 16.27
CA ILE A 19 19.30 14.77 17.27
C ILE A 19 18.98 13.44 17.95
N ARG A 20 18.69 13.48 19.25
CA ARG A 20 18.25 12.29 19.98
C ARG A 20 16.78 11.97 19.68
N TRP A 21 16.54 11.18 18.63
CA TRP A 21 15.23 10.60 18.34
C TRP A 21 14.95 9.39 19.22
N SER A 22 13.86 9.43 19.99
CA SER A 22 13.35 8.25 20.69
C SER A 22 12.48 7.38 19.78
N HIS A 23 12.26 6.12 20.16
CA HIS A 23 11.34 5.24 19.44
C HIS A 23 9.92 5.85 19.34
N THR A 24 9.47 6.54 20.40
CA THR A 24 8.17 7.22 20.42
C THR A 24 8.10 8.36 19.41
N ASP A 25 9.20 9.09 19.20
CA ASP A 25 9.24 10.17 18.20
C ASP A 25 9.14 9.60 16.78
N ILE A 26 9.81 8.47 16.51
CA ILE A 26 9.74 7.77 15.22
C ILE A 26 8.33 7.23 14.97
N ASP A 27 7.68 6.67 15.99
CA ASP A 27 6.27 6.26 15.92
C ASP A 27 5.34 7.44 15.64
N GLU A 28 5.62 8.60 16.24
CA GLU A 28 4.85 9.82 16.00
C GLU A 28 4.99 10.31 14.56
N LEU A 29 6.19 10.26 13.97
CA LEU A 29 6.39 10.55 12.54
C LEU A 29 5.54 9.64 11.64
N ASN A 30 5.54 8.34 11.91
CA ASN A 30 4.73 7.37 11.18
C ASN A 30 3.22 7.61 11.38
N ARG A 31 2.77 8.05 12.57
CA ARG A 31 1.38 8.47 12.83
C ARG A 31 1.05 9.75 12.06
N LEU A 32 1.91 10.76 12.10
CA LEU A 32 1.73 12.05 11.42
C LEU A 32 1.56 11.84 9.91
N ASN A 33 2.40 11.01 9.29
CA ASN A 33 2.25 10.63 7.89
C ASN A 33 0.85 10.08 7.59
N ARG A 34 0.36 9.13 8.39
CA ARG A 34 -0.98 8.56 8.23
C ARG A 34 -2.08 9.60 8.42
N THR A 35 -1.97 10.44 9.44
CA THR A 35 -2.91 11.54 9.70
C THR A 35 -3.00 12.51 8.53
N GLN A 36 -1.86 12.93 7.97
CA GLN A 36 -1.83 13.80 6.79
C GLN A 36 -2.46 13.11 5.57
N LEU A 37 -2.13 11.84 5.32
CA LEU A 37 -2.70 11.09 4.20
C LEU A 37 -4.22 10.94 4.34
N THR A 38 -4.73 10.69 5.55
CA THR A 38 -6.16 10.65 5.83
C THR A 38 -6.82 12.00 5.63
N ARG A 39 -6.21 13.09 6.13
CA ARG A 39 -6.70 14.47 5.96
C ARG A 39 -6.90 14.84 4.49
N TYR A 40 -5.96 14.43 3.63
CA TYR A 40 -6.03 14.68 2.19
C TYR A 40 -6.75 13.57 1.40
N ARG A 41 -7.52 12.69 2.06
CA ARG A 41 -8.31 11.62 1.43
C ARG A 41 -7.49 10.60 0.62
N LYS A 42 -6.20 10.49 0.90
CA LYS A 42 -5.28 9.55 0.24
C LYS A 42 -5.22 8.21 0.94
N LEU A 43 -5.70 8.11 2.18
CA LEU A 43 -5.74 6.91 3.01
C LEU A 43 -7.07 6.87 3.77
N HIS A 44 -7.69 5.69 3.89
CA HIS A 44 -8.88 5.55 4.72
C HIS A 44 -8.45 5.40 6.20
N PRO A 45 -9.16 6.00 7.18
CA PRO A 45 -8.79 5.93 8.60
C PRO A 45 -8.59 4.50 9.11
N ASN A 46 -9.39 3.56 8.60
CA ASN A 46 -9.36 2.15 9.00
C ASN A 46 -8.53 1.26 8.06
N SER A 47 -7.76 1.83 7.12
CA SER A 47 -6.91 1.04 6.20
C SER A 47 -5.86 0.20 6.92
N CYS A 48 -5.39 -0.84 6.24
CA CYS A 48 -4.33 -1.72 6.73
C CYS A 48 -3.01 -0.93 6.89
N ILE A 49 -2.44 -0.91 8.10
CA ILE A 49 -1.25 -0.09 8.40
C ILE A 49 0.00 -0.67 7.74
N GLU A 50 0.17 -1.99 7.80
CA GLU A 50 1.34 -2.71 7.31
C GLU A 50 1.50 -2.50 5.79
N ARG A 51 0.36 -2.53 5.09
CA ARG A 51 0.25 -2.33 3.65
C ARG A 51 0.76 -0.97 3.17
N ILE A 52 0.78 0.06 4.02
CA ILE A 52 1.25 1.40 3.66
C ILE A 52 2.74 1.39 3.30
N THR A 53 3.53 0.59 4.01
CA THR A 53 5.00 0.55 3.85
C THR A 53 5.50 -0.58 2.94
N ILE A 54 4.68 -1.61 2.72
CA ILE A 54 4.96 -2.67 1.72
C ILE A 54 5.13 -2.03 0.33
N SER A 55 6.02 -2.59 -0.49
CA SER A 55 6.31 -2.05 -1.82
C SER A 55 5.10 -2.13 -2.75
N ARG A 56 5.06 -1.26 -3.76
CA ARG A 56 3.93 -1.15 -4.70
C ARG A 56 3.78 -2.39 -5.60
N PRO A 57 4.86 -3.01 -6.13
CA PRO A 57 4.76 -4.27 -6.88
C PRO A 57 4.19 -5.43 -6.06
N GLU A 58 4.31 -5.38 -4.73
CA GLU A 58 3.81 -6.40 -3.81
C GLU A 58 2.42 -6.08 -3.25
N GLY A 59 1.73 -5.09 -3.82
CA GLY A 59 0.37 -4.70 -3.43
C GLY A 59 0.28 -3.73 -2.26
N GLY A 60 1.41 -3.24 -1.77
CA GLY A 60 1.48 -2.16 -0.80
C GLY A 60 1.46 -0.77 -1.43
N ARG A 61 1.82 0.25 -0.65
CA ARG A 61 1.82 1.65 -1.13
C ARG A 61 3.21 2.27 -1.29
N GLY A 62 4.23 1.63 -0.74
CA GLY A 62 5.62 2.03 -0.81
C GLY A 62 5.91 3.36 -0.12
N LEU A 63 5.24 3.65 1.01
CA LEU A 63 5.69 4.74 1.87
C LEU A 63 6.92 4.27 2.66
N VAL A 64 7.89 5.16 2.85
CA VAL A 64 9.02 4.87 3.74
C VAL A 64 8.51 4.58 5.17
N ASP A 65 9.09 3.56 5.80
CA ASP A 65 8.94 3.36 7.24
C ASP A 65 10.08 4.08 7.95
N PHE A 66 9.75 5.03 8.82
CA PHE A 66 10.77 5.80 9.53
C PHE A 66 11.60 4.96 10.50
N HIS A 67 11.11 3.82 10.99
CA HIS A 67 11.93 2.89 11.78
C HIS A 67 13.03 2.26 10.94
N THR A 68 12.67 1.77 9.75
CA THR A 68 13.65 1.20 8.82
C THR A 68 14.61 2.26 8.31
N LEU A 69 14.12 3.47 8.02
CA LEU A 69 14.95 4.59 7.60
C LEU A 69 15.94 4.97 8.70
N TYR A 70 15.47 5.16 9.94
CA TYR A 70 16.30 5.47 11.09
C TYR A 70 17.43 4.46 11.27
N ASN A 71 17.09 3.17 11.32
CA ASN A 71 18.08 2.11 11.45
C ASN A 71 19.12 2.14 10.31
N SER A 72 18.66 2.30 9.06
CA SER A 72 19.57 2.35 7.92
C SER A 72 20.50 3.57 7.94
N GLU A 73 20.02 4.74 8.37
CA GLU A 73 20.85 5.95 8.44
C GLU A 73 21.88 5.85 9.57
N ILE A 74 21.50 5.32 10.74
CA ILE A 74 22.44 5.09 11.83
C ILE A 74 23.51 4.08 11.41
N ASP A 75 23.13 2.98 10.77
CA ASP A 75 24.07 1.98 10.27
C ASP A 75 25.03 2.57 9.22
N ASN A 76 24.51 3.33 8.25
CA ASN A 76 25.32 3.97 7.22
C ASN A 76 26.34 4.96 7.83
N LEU A 77 25.91 5.79 8.78
CA LEU A 77 26.78 6.74 9.47
C LEU A 77 27.85 6.01 10.29
N ARG A 78 27.48 4.98 11.06
CA ARG A 78 28.43 4.16 11.81
C ARG A 78 29.46 3.52 10.88
N GLN A 79 29.02 2.88 9.80
CA GLN A 79 29.91 2.30 8.80
C GLN A 79 30.85 3.34 8.18
N TYR A 80 30.37 4.55 7.92
CA TYR A 80 31.22 5.64 7.45
C TYR A 80 32.31 5.98 8.47
N PHE A 81 31.96 6.18 9.75
CA PHE A 81 32.94 6.50 10.79
C PHE A 81 33.95 5.36 11.06
N HIS A 82 33.51 4.11 10.98
CA HIS A 82 34.38 2.95 11.18
C HIS A 82 35.26 2.62 9.96
N SER A 83 34.80 2.88 8.74
CA SER A 83 35.56 2.62 7.51
C SER A 83 36.63 3.67 7.22
N LYS A 84 36.49 4.89 7.77
CA LYS A 84 37.43 5.98 7.53
C LYS A 84 38.62 5.93 8.48
N ASP A 85 39.78 5.63 7.92
CA ASP A 85 41.01 5.50 8.70
C ASP A 85 41.81 6.82 8.80
N THR A 86 41.22 7.85 9.41
CA THR A 86 41.92 9.12 9.67
C THR A 86 42.08 9.36 11.17
N PRO A 87 43.10 10.13 11.62
CA PRO A 87 43.30 10.42 13.03
C PRO A 87 42.06 11.01 13.72
N LEU A 88 41.33 11.89 13.02
CA LEU A 88 40.12 12.51 13.54
C LEU A 88 38.99 11.48 13.76
N HIS A 89 38.73 10.61 12.78
CA HIS A 89 37.68 9.60 12.89
C HIS A 89 37.99 8.58 14.00
N ARG A 90 39.25 8.14 14.13
CA ARG A 90 39.68 7.26 15.24
C ARG A 90 39.44 7.90 16.61
N THR A 91 39.75 9.19 16.75
CA THR A 91 39.53 9.92 18.01
C THR A 91 38.04 10.07 18.32
N ILE A 92 37.23 10.45 17.32
CA ILE A 92 35.77 10.58 17.47
C ILE A 92 35.15 9.23 17.86
N THR A 93 35.48 8.15 17.14
CA THR A 93 34.96 6.80 17.42
C THR A 93 35.29 6.35 18.84
N LYS A 94 36.50 6.63 19.35
CA LYS A 94 36.88 6.29 20.73
C LYS A 94 36.20 7.18 21.79
N ALA A 95 35.89 8.43 21.44
CA ALA A 95 35.33 9.41 22.36
C ALA A 95 33.81 9.29 22.52
N ASP A 96 33.09 8.87 21.47
CA ASP A 96 31.62 8.79 21.50
C ASP A 96 31.11 7.56 22.27
N ARG A 97 31.10 7.69 23.59
CA ARG A 97 30.52 6.74 24.55
C ARG A 97 29.08 7.13 24.88
N ARG A 98 28.16 6.96 23.93
CA ARG A 98 26.73 7.34 24.04
C ARG A 98 26.47 8.83 24.17
N TYR A 99 27.38 9.68 23.69
CA TYR A 99 27.10 11.12 23.60
C TYR A 99 26.14 11.40 22.45
N THR A 100 26.33 10.71 21.32
CA THR A 100 25.45 10.72 20.16
C THR A 100 24.61 9.43 20.06
N GLN A 101 23.61 9.42 19.17
CA GLN A 101 22.85 8.20 18.86
C GLN A 101 23.69 7.14 18.13
N LEU A 102 24.80 7.55 17.51
CA LEU A 102 25.67 6.64 16.79
C LEU A 102 26.40 5.70 17.74
N ASN A 103 26.72 6.14 18.97
CA ASN A 103 27.46 5.36 19.97
C ASN A 103 28.68 4.64 19.35
N LEU A 104 29.54 5.39 18.69
CA LEU A 104 30.62 4.86 17.85
C LEU A 104 31.66 4.04 18.64
N HIS A 105 31.73 4.18 19.97
CA HIS A 105 32.65 3.41 20.79
C HIS A 105 32.34 1.90 20.79
N GLU A 106 31.07 1.53 20.71
CA GLU A 106 30.66 0.13 20.55
C GLU A 106 30.75 -0.25 19.06
N GLU A 107 31.35 -1.39 18.71
CA GLU A 107 31.47 -1.85 17.31
C GLU A 107 30.11 -2.26 16.70
N HIS A 108 29.19 -2.75 17.53
CA HIS A 108 27.86 -3.15 17.12
C HIS A 108 26.81 -2.31 17.84
N ALA A 109 25.96 -1.62 17.06
CA ALA A 109 24.80 -0.95 17.63
C ALA A 109 23.70 -1.98 17.90
N GLN A 110 23.11 -1.92 19.10
CA GLN A 110 21.84 -2.56 19.39
C GLN A 110 20.71 -1.66 18.88
N LEU A 111 20.43 -1.71 17.58
CA LEU A 111 19.27 -1.04 17.00
C LEU A 111 18.01 -1.83 17.31
N GLU A 112 16.91 -1.13 17.61
CA GLU A 112 15.62 -1.78 17.81
C GLU A 112 15.13 -2.42 16.51
N ARG A 113 14.48 -3.57 16.67
CA ARG A 113 14.10 -4.42 15.54
C ARG A 113 12.85 -3.86 14.85
N SER A 114 13.03 -3.20 13.71
CA SER A 114 11.91 -2.84 12.83
C SER A 114 11.31 -4.09 12.17
N HIS A 115 9.99 -4.13 12.00
CA HIS A 115 9.34 -5.23 11.27
C HIS A 115 9.84 -5.31 9.82
N THR A 116 10.28 -6.49 9.40
CA THR A 116 10.68 -6.73 8.01
C THR A 116 9.46 -6.68 7.09
N ILE A 117 9.70 -6.50 5.79
CA ILE A 117 8.62 -6.53 4.79
C ILE A 117 7.87 -7.88 4.84
N THR A 118 8.57 -8.98 5.07
CA THR A 118 7.99 -10.32 5.22
C THR A 118 7.06 -10.39 6.44
N GLN A 119 7.50 -9.91 7.60
CA GLN A 119 6.68 -9.89 8.82
C GLN A 119 5.42 -9.03 8.63
N LYS A 120 5.54 -7.88 7.95
CA LYS A 120 4.41 -7.02 7.61
C LYS A 120 3.41 -7.70 6.69
N LYS A 121 3.88 -8.49 5.71
CA LYS A 121 3.02 -9.30 4.84
C LYS A 121 2.29 -10.40 5.61
N GLU A 122 2.97 -11.09 6.52
CA GLU A 122 2.37 -12.12 7.39
C GLU A 122 1.34 -11.52 8.37
N GLU A 123 1.58 -10.31 8.86
CA GLU A 123 0.61 -9.60 9.68
C GLU A 123 -0.60 -9.16 8.85
N TRP A 124 -0.38 -8.63 7.65
CA TRP A 124 -1.48 -8.29 6.74
C TRP A 124 -2.33 -9.52 6.37
N SER A 125 -1.70 -10.65 6.02
CA SER A 125 -2.40 -11.87 5.59
C SER A 125 -3.28 -12.48 6.68
N ARG A 126 -2.85 -12.37 7.95
CA ARG A 126 -3.58 -12.88 9.13
C ARG A 126 -4.78 -12.02 9.52
N LYS A 127 -4.89 -10.77 9.05
CA LYS A 127 -6.04 -9.92 9.35
C LYS A 127 -7.29 -10.42 8.65
N THR A 128 -8.31 -10.83 9.41
CA THR A 128 -9.56 -11.39 8.89
C THR A 128 -10.28 -10.51 7.86
N LEU A 129 -10.18 -9.18 8.02
CA LEU A 129 -10.81 -8.22 7.12
C LEU A 129 -9.85 -7.78 6.01
N HIS A 130 -8.73 -7.16 6.36
CA HIS A 130 -7.77 -6.57 5.42
C HIS A 130 -7.01 -7.63 4.60
N GLY A 131 -6.78 -8.81 5.17
CA GLY A 131 -6.02 -9.89 4.55
C GLY A 131 -6.78 -10.65 3.46
N LYS A 132 -8.09 -10.45 3.32
CA LYS A 132 -8.91 -11.12 2.29
C LYS A 132 -8.34 -10.91 0.89
N HIS A 133 -8.03 -9.66 0.54
CA HIS A 133 -7.47 -9.35 -0.77
C HIS A 133 -6.10 -10.02 -0.97
N TYR A 134 -5.22 -9.97 0.03
CA TYR A 134 -3.93 -10.65 -0.02
C TYR A 134 -4.09 -12.14 -0.31
N ASN A 135 -4.97 -12.82 0.43
CA ASN A 135 -5.20 -14.26 0.30
C ASN A 135 -5.83 -14.64 -1.05
N ILE A 136 -6.71 -13.79 -1.60
CA ILE A 136 -7.24 -13.99 -2.96
C ILE A 136 -6.10 -13.97 -3.97
N VAL A 137 -5.21 -12.97 -3.90
CA VAL A 137 -4.09 -12.81 -4.85
C VAL A 137 -3.03 -13.91 -4.72
N GLN A 138 -2.95 -14.60 -3.58
CA GLN A 138 -2.08 -15.78 -3.43
C GLN A 138 -2.59 -17.03 -4.18
N ASN A 139 -3.76 -16.98 -4.82
CA ASN A 139 -4.25 -18.08 -5.63
C ASN A 139 -3.29 -18.38 -6.81
N PRO A 140 -2.90 -19.66 -7.05
CA PRO A 140 -1.97 -20.03 -8.13
C PRO A 140 -2.41 -19.61 -9.55
N TYR A 141 -3.71 -19.38 -9.75
CA TYR A 141 -4.27 -18.96 -11.04
C TYR A 141 -4.29 -17.44 -11.24
N ILE A 142 -3.78 -16.66 -10.28
CA ILE A 142 -3.75 -15.20 -10.33
C ILE A 142 -2.30 -14.72 -10.48
N ASP A 143 -2.05 -13.93 -11.51
CA ASP A 143 -0.78 -13.26 -11.70
C ASP A 143 -0.66 -12.08 -10.72
N GLN A 144 0.24 -12.21 -9.74
CA GLN A 144 0.42 -11.20 -8.71
C GLN A 144 1.04 -9.90 -9.26
N GLU A 145 1.96 -10.00 -10.22
CA GLU A 145 2.63 -8.83 -10.79
C GLU A 145 1.62 -7.97 -11.57
N LEU A 146 0.84 -8.62 -12.45
CA LEU A 146 -0.18 -7.93 -13.23
C LEU A 146 -1.29 -7.36 -12.35
N THR A 147 -1.67 -8.07 -11.27
CA THR A 147 -2.69 -7.60 -10.32
C THR A 147 -2.33 -6.24 -9.70
N TYR A 148 -1.06 -6.00 -9.41
CA TYR A 148 -0.60 -4.76 -8.78
C TYR A 148 0.03 -3.76 -9.75
N LYS A 149 0.05 -4.05 -11.05
CA LYS A 149 0.69 -3.18 -12.05
C LYS A 149 0.16 -1.74 -12.02
N TRP A 150 -1.14 -1.58 -11.81
CA TRP A 150 -1.80 -0.26 -11.72
C TRP A 150 -1.23 0.63 -10.60
N LEU A 151 -0.72 0.05 -9.50
CA LEU A 151 -0.07 0.81 -8.42
C LEU A 151 1.26 1.43 -8.86
N THR A 152 1.88 0.88 -9.89
CA THR A 152 3.21 1.31 -10.38
C THR A 152 3.14 2.27 -11.56
N MET A 153 2.06 2.23 -12.35
CA MET A 153 1.92 3.02 -13.59
C MET A 153 1.76 4.53 -13.35
N GLY A 154 1.30 4.95 -12.16
CA GLY A 154 1.21 6.37 -11.81
C GLY A 154 0.12 7.16 -12.54
N GLN A 155 -0.86 6.48 -13.13
CA GLN A 155 -1.93 7.08 -13.94
C GLN A 155 -3.19 7.47 -13.14
N ILE A 156 -3.22 7.15 -11.85
CA ILE A 156 -4.41 7.33 -10.99
C ILE A 156 -4.11 8.37 -9.91
N TYR A 157 -5.08 9.24 -9.64
CA TYR A 157 -4.97 10.23 -8.57
C TYR A 157 -4.80 9.55 -7.21
N PRO A 158 -3.98 10.11 -6.29
CA PRO A 158 -3.73 9.50 -4.97
C PRO A 158 -4.99 9.22 -4.14
N GLU A 159 -6.03 10.05 -4.29
CA GLU A 159 -7.32 9.93 -3.63
C GLU A 159 -8.10 8.72 -4.18
N THR A 160 -8.10 8.55 -5.51
CA THR A 160 -8.72 7.40 -6.18
C THR A 160 -8.01 6.10 -5.82
N GLU A 161 -6.67 6.09 -5.80
CA GLU A 161 -5.90 4.95 -5.30
C GLU A 161 -6.29 4.62 -3.86
N GLY A 162 -6.34 5.62 -2.97
CA GLY A 162 -6.74 5.46 -1.58
C GLY A 162 -8.12 4.83 -1.43
N PHE A 163 -9.08 5.23 -2.27
CA PHE A 163 -10.42 4.68 -2.29
C PHE A 163 -10.47 3.22 -2.78
N ILE A 164 -9.75 2.89 -3.85
CA ILE A 164 -9.65 1.51 -4.36
C ILE A 164 -9.02 0.59 -3.30
N LEU A 165 -7.96 1.06 -2.63
CA LEU A 165 -7.32 0.29 -1.57
C LEU A 165 -8.24 0.09 -0.37
N ALA A 166 -9.09 1.06 -0.02
CA ALA A 166 -10.09 0.92 1.04
C ALA A 166 -11.16 -0.14 0.72
N ILE A 167 -11.52 -0.29 -0.56
CA ILE A 167 -12.39 -1.39 -1.03
C ILE A 167 -11.68 -2.73 -0.84
N GLN A 168 -10.43 -2.86 -1.29
CA GLN A 168 -9.63 -4.09 -1.14
C GLN A 168 -9.40 -4.46 0.33
N ASP A 169 -9.19 -3.46 1.19
CA ASP A 169 -9.05 -3.60 2.64
C ASP A 169 -10.38 -3.95 3.34
N ASN A 170 -11.50 -3.99 2.60
CA ASN A 170 -12.85 -4.29 3.11
C ASN A 170 -13.36 -3.31 4.19
N VAL A 171 -12.93 -2.04 4.16
CA VAL A 171 -13.25 -1.03 5.18
C VAL A 171 -14.25 0.03 4.72
N ILE A 172 -14.90 -0.19 3.58
CA ILE A 172 -16.01 0.65 3.13
C ILE A 172 -17.24 0.36 3.98
N ALA A 173 -18.02 1.41 4.27
CA ALA A 173 -19.23 1.37 5.09
C ALA A 173 -20.42 0.66 4.40
N THR A 174 -20.27 -0.63 4.13
CA THR A 174 -21.36 -1.54 3.77
C THR A 174 -22.22 -1.83 5.00
N ARG A 175 -23.47 -2.29 4.83
CA ARG A 175 -24.31 -2.66 5.98
C ARG A 175 -23.70 -3.81 6.80
N ASN A 176 -23.03 -4.78 6.17
CA ASN A 176 -22.31 -5.82 6.91
C ASN A 176 -21.19 -5.21 7.77
N TYR A 177 -20.38 -4.32 7.18
CA TYR A 177 -19.29 -3.64 7.90
C TYR A 177 -19.83 -2.80 9.07
N ARG A 178 -20.87 -2.00 8.83
CA ARG A 178 -21.51 -1.17 9.86
C ARG A 178 -22.09 -2.01 11.00
N LYS A 179 -22.76 -3.13 10.69
CA LYS A 179 -23.42 -3.98 11.69
C LYS A 179 -22.43 -4.75 12.54
N PHE A 180 -21.46 -5.41 11.91
CA PHE A 180 -20.62 -6.39 12.60
C PHE A 180 -19.25 -5.85 12.98
N ILE A 181 -18.73 -4.86 12.26
CA ILE A 181 -17.41 -4.28 12.53
C ILE A 181 -17.53 -2.99 13.34
N ILE A 182 -18.33 -2.02 12.88
CA ILE A 182 -18.57 -0.77 13.63
C ILE A 182 -19.53 -0.99 14.81
N LYS A 183 -20.33 -2.07 14.78
CA LYS A 183 -21.37 -2.38 15.78
C LYS A 183 -22.42 -1.26 15.91
N GLU A 184 -22.74 -0.62 14.79
CA GLU A 184 -23.86 0.31 14.73
C GLU A 184 -25.17 -0.44 14.92
N ALA A 185 -26.13 0.19 15.60
CA ALA A 185 -27.47 -0.34 15.81
C ALA A 185 -28.28 -0.31 14.51
N ILE A 186 -27.98 -1.23 13.60
CA ILE A 186 -28.71 -1.42 12.35
C ILE A 186 -29.43 -2.77 12.34
N GLU A 187 -30.71 -2.74 12.00
CA GLU A 187 -31.61 -3.90 12.10
C GLU A 187 -31.18 -5.02 11.15
N SER A 188 -30.78 -4.69 9.92
CA SER A 188 -30.48 -5.63 8.86
C SER A 188 -29.17 -5.31 8.16
N ASP A 189 -28.36 -6.35 7.88
CA ASP A 189 -27.17 -6.29 7.03
C ASP A 189 -27.48 -6.50 5.55
N THR A 190 -28.75 -6.66 5.17
CA THR A 190 -29.19 -6.93 3.81
C THR A 190 -28.90 -5.73 2.89
N CYS A 191 -28.44 -6.00 1.67
CA CYS A 191 -28.10 -5.03 0.62
C CYS A 191 -29.16 -3.95 0.43
N ARG A 192 -28.72 -2.68 0.44
CA ARG A 192 -29.54 -1.49 0.22
C ARG A 192 -30.12 -1.40 -1.19
N LYS A 193 -29.56 -2.14 -2.15
CA LYS A 193 -30.01 -2.14 -3.54
C LYS A 193 -30.96 -3.30 -3.81
N CYS A 194 -30.49 -4.54 -3.67
CA CYS A 194 -31.32 -5.70 -4.05
C CYS A 194 -32.20 -6.25 -2.93
N HIS A 195 -31.97 -5.88 -1.67
CA HIS A 195 -32.72 -6.36 -0.50
C HIS A 195 -32.78 -7.90 -0.34
N GLN A 196 -31.83 -8.65 -0.92
CA GLN A 196 -31.87 -10.12 -0.93
C GLN A 196 -30.81 -10.79 -0.03
N THR A 197 -29.57 -10.30 -0.07
CA THR A 197 -28.44 -10.93 0.63
C THR A 197 -27.66 -9.90 1.44
N THR A 198 -26.76 -10.36 2.31
CA THR A 198 -25.84 -9.50 3.07
C THR A 198 -25.06 -8.55 2.16
N GLU A 199 -24.98 -7.29 2.59
CA GLU A 199 -24.23 -6.23 1.91
C GLU A 199 -22.77 -6.24 2.33
N ASN A 200 -21.93 -6.98 1.60
CA ASN A 200 -20.47 -6.90 1.72
C ASN A 200 -19.84 -6.38 0.42
N ILE A 201 -18.52 -6.19 0.42
CA ILE A 201 -17.78 -5.70 -0.76
C ILE A 201 -18.01 -6.64 -1.95
N ASP A 202 -17.79 -7.94 -1.78
CA ASP A 202 -17.92 -8.94 -2.84
C ASP A 202 -19.30 -8.89 -3.51
N HIS A 203 -20.35 -8.77 -2.70
CA HIS A 203 -21.72 -8.63 -3.17
C HIS A 203 -21.91 -7.35 -3.99
N ILE A 204 -21.49 -6.20 -3.49
CA ILE A 204 -21.63 -4.91 -4.19
C ILE A 204 -20.84 -4.92 -5.50
N THR A 205 -19.61 -5.48 -5.49
CA THR A 205 -18.71 -5.41 -6.64
C THR A 205 -19.02 -6.41 -7.72
N GLY A 206 -19.66 -7.56 -7.41
CA GLY A 206 -19.82 -8.63 -8.40
C GLY A 206 -21.04 -9.55 -8.26
N SER A 207 -21.88 -9.44 -7.22
CA SER A 207 -23.00 -10.38 -7.03
C SER A 207 -24.37 -9.75 -6.83
N CYS A 208 -24.46 -8.43 -6.70
CA CYS A 208 -25.74 -7.74 -6.56
C CYS A 208 -26.47 -7.71 -7.90
N LYS A 209 -27.56 -8.46 -8.05
CA LYS A 209 -28.31 -8.58 -9.31
C LYS A 209 -28.67 -7.25 -9.98
N LEU A 210 -28.98 -6.22 -9.18
CA LEU A 210 -29.31 -4.88 -9.70
C LEU A 210 -28.08 -4.10 -10.20
N LEU A 211 -26.91 -4.33 -9.61
CA LEU A 211 -25.64 -3.70 -10.04
C LEU A 211 -24.91 -4.54 -11.10
N ALA A 212 -25.11 -5.84 -11.07
CA ALA A 212 -24.50 -6.81 -11.98
C ALA A 212 -24.91 -6.52 -13.42
N GLY A 213 -26.20 -6.31 -13.67
CA GLY A 213 -26.74 -6.05 -15.02
C GLY A 213 -26.54 -4.63 -15.55
N THR A 214 -25.91 -3.74 -14.79
CA THR A 214 -25.66 -2.33 -15.16
C THR A 214 -24.16 -2.08 -15.26
N ASP A 215 -23.58 -1.30 -14.35
CA ASP A 215 -22.18 -0.87 -14.37
C ASP A 215 -21.19 -2.04 -14.40
N TYR A 216 -21.55 -3.18 -13.79
CA TYR A 216 -20.69 -4.36 -13.81
C TYR A 216 -20.60 -5.00 -15.20
N THR A 217 -21.73 -5.25 -15.88
CA THR A 217 -21.76 -5.74 -17.25
C THR A 217 -21.08 -4.77 -18.20
N GLU A 218 -21.31 -3.47 -18.05
CA GLU A 218 -20.64 -2.45 -18.89
C GLU A 218 -19.12 -2.51 -18.77
N ARG A 219 -18.58 -2.60 -17.54
CA ARG A 219 -17.13 -2.74 -17.31
C ARG A 219 -16.57 -4.05 -17.88
N HIS A 220 -17.30 -5.15 -17.73
CA HIS A 220 -16.90 -6.44 -18.31
C HIS A 220 -16.87 -6.36 -19.83
N ASN A 221 -17.89 -5.78 -20.45
CA ASN A 221 -17.95 -5.60 -21.89
C ASN A 221 -16.84 -4.68 -22.38
N ALA A 222 -16.47 -3.64 -21.63
CA ALA A 222 -15.33 -2.78 -21.96
C ALA A 222 -14.00 -3.55 -21.95
N ALA A 223 -13.77 -4.42 -20.97
CA ALA A 223 -12.59 -5.28 -20.96
C ALA A 223 -12.62 -6.33 -22.09
N ALA A 224 -13.78 -6.96 -22.32
CA ALA A 224 -13.97 -7.93 -23.39
C ALA A 224 -13.73 -7.30 -24.78
N LYS A 225 -14.10 -6.04 -24.99
CA LYS A 225 -13.82 -5.29 -26.22
C LYS A 225 -12.32 -5.18 -26.50
N ILE A 226 -11.49 -4.96 -25.48
CA ILE A 226 -10.01 -4.90 -25.62
C ILE A 226 -9.50 -6.28 -26.05
N ILE A 227 -9.92 -7.33 -25.35
CA ILE A 227 -9.49 -8.71 -25.63
C ILE A 227 -9.93 -9.14 -27.03
N HIS A 228 -11.18 -8.87 -27.39
CA HIS A 228 -11.76 -9.17 -28.68
C HIS A 228 -10.98 -8.49 -29.81
N GLN A 229 -10.71 -7.17 -29.69
CA GLN A 229 -9.96 -6.43 -30.71
C GLN A 229 -8.56 -7.01 -30.91
N GLU A 230 -7.84 -7.33 -29.83
CA GLU A 230 -6.49 -7.89 -29.93
C GLU A 230 -6.49 -9.30 -30.54
N LEU A 231 -7.45 -10.16 -30.19
CA LEU A 231 -7.58 -11.49 -30.79
C LEU A 231 -7.96 -11.40 -32.28
N ALA A 232 -8.89 -10.52 -32.64
CA ALA A 232 -9.33 -10.34 -34.01
C ALA A 232 -8.17 -9.85 -34.90
N HIS A 233 -7.33 -8.93 -34.43
CA HIS A 233 -6.11 -8.55 -35.14
C HIS A 233 -5.08 -9.67 -35.21
N LYS A 234 -4.84 -10.38 -34.09
CA LYS A 234 -3.86 -11.48 -34.05
C LYS A 234 -4.18 -12.59 -35.06
N HIS A 235 -5.46 -12.84 -35.29
CA HIS A 235 -5.94 -13.86 -36.22
C HIS A 235 -6.36 -13.32 -37.60
N ASN A 236 -6.05 -12.05 -37.91
CA ASN A 236 -6.38 -11.38 -39.17
C ASN A 236 -7.88 -11.42 -39.53
N LEU A 237 -8.77 -11.40 -38.52
CA LEU A 237 -10.22 -11.38 -38.71
C LEU A 237 -10.73 -9.97 -39.05
N ILE A 238 -10.00 -8.92 -38.65
CA ILE A 238 -10.31 -7.52 -38.96
C ILE A 238 -9.08 -6.82 -39.53
N GLN A 239 -9.28 -5.97 -40.55
CA GLN A 239 -8.23 -5.17 -41.18
C GLN A 239 -8.25 -3.69 -40.77
N THR A 240 -9.21 -3.30 -39.93
CA THR A 240 -9.29 -1.95 -39.38
C THR A 240 -8.07 -1.64 -38.52
N LYS A 241 -7.79 -0.36 -38.27
CA LYS A 241 -6.78 0.00 -37.27
C LYS A 241 -7.31 -0.28 -35.87
N ARG A 242 -6.39 -0.52 -34.93
CA ARG A 242 -6.71 -0.54 -33.50
C ARG A 242 -7.30 0.81 -33.10
N VAL A 243 -8.39 0.77 -32.35
CA VAL A 243 -9.09 1.96 -31.85
C VAL A 243 -9.35 1.82 -30.35
N PRO A 244 -9.46 2.93 -29.60
CA PRO A 244 -9.77 2.86 -28.18
C PRO A 244 -11.03 2.05 -27.88
N TYR A 245 -11.02 1.30 -26.78
CA TYR A 245 -12.10 0.36 -26.42
C TYR A 245 -13.49 1.02 -26.35
N TYR A 246 -13.56 2.30 -25.98
CA TYR A 246 -14.82 3.05 -25.89
C TYR A 246 -15.39 3.43 -27.25
N THR A 247 -14.59 3.41 -28.32
CA THR A 247 -15.04 3.57 -29.71
C THR A 247 -15.23 2.24 -30.44
N TYR A 248 -14.69 1.16 -29.88
CA TYR A 248 -14.76 -0.15 -30.53
C TYR A 248 -16.13 -0.79 -30.37
N LEU A 249 -16.68 -1.25 -31.49
CA LEU A 249 -17.90 -2.06 -31.57
C LEU A 249 -17.52 -3.36 -32.32
N PRO A 250 -17.56 -4.52 -31.64
CA PRO A 250 -17.42 -5.80 -32.31
C PRO A 250 -18.57 -6.00 -33.29
N ASP A 251 -18.28 -6.46 -34.50
CA ASP A 251 -19.30 -6.95 -35.42
C ASP A 251 -19.83 -8.29 -34.87
N ASN A 252 -21.16 -8.46 -34.88
CA ASN A 252 -21.81 -9.70 -34.44
C ASN A 252 -21.59 -10.84 -35.43
#